data_AF-A0A2H0NJA7-F1
#
_entry.id   AF-A0A2H0NJA7-F1
#
_cell.length_a   1.000
_cell.length_b   1.000
_cell.length_c   1.000
_cell.angle_alpha   90.00
_cell.angle_beta   90.00
_cell.angle_gamma   90.00
#
_symmetry.space_group_name_H-M   'P 1'
#
loop_
_entity.id
_entity.type
_entity.pdbx_description
1 polymer ?
#
loop_
_entity_poly.entity_id
_entity_poly.type
_entity_poly.pdbx_seq_one_letter_code
_entity_poly.pdbx_strand_id
1 'polypeptide(L)'
;ELQKNLQKELNDFMKYKYDYEQTTDTYKDQVITDTIKRIKEKAGFDLNSSVLDVELKDISLKYANLISPIEGLVVRVDSPYAGVNISLPTQAEFEIVNPKTVYFSALADQTEVIKLQEDMLGELSLDSYPDNPLKGSIKNIAFTPKTGESGTVYKIKFIFDDNNDIYKYKLGMTGDLSFVTNKKENVLYLPIKFIKNEKDKKYVNLWKNKEKEKIYIETGLETDNLIEITKGLSENDTIVD
;
A
#
# COMPACT_ATOMS: atom_id res chain seq x y z
N GLU A 1 34.01 -13.79 -17.12
CA GLU A 1 34.37 -12.63 -17.98
C GLU A 1 34.51 -11.35 -17.18
N LEU A 2 33.47 -10.92 -16.44
CA LEU A 2 33.48 -9.69 -15.63
C LEU A 2 34.68 -9.54 -14.68
N GLN A 3 35.07 -10.60 -13.96
CA GLN A 3 36.24 -10.59 -13.08
C GLN A 3 37.55 -10.28 -13.84
N LYS A 4 37.70 -10.80 -15.07
CA LYS A 4 38.90 -10.53 -15.90
C LYS A 4 38.89 -9.09 -16.40
N ASN A 5 37.72 -8.54 -16.72
CA ASN A 5 37.58 -7.13 -17.10
C ASN A 5 37.90 -6.20 -15.92
N LEU A 6 37.41 -6.49 -14.72
CA LEU A 6 37.78 -5.74 -13.52
C LEU A 6 39.29 -5.80 -13.25
N GLN A 7 39.92 -6.98 -13.37
CA GLN A 7 41.36 -7.12 -13.21
C GLN A 7 42.15 -6.27 -14.24
N LYS A 8 41.63 -6.17 -15.46
CA LYS A 8 42.23 -5.31 -16.49
C LYS A 8 42.18 -3.84 -16.08
N GLU A 9 41.02 -3.32 -15.68
CA GLU A 9 40.89 -1.92 -15.24
C GLU A 9 41.74 -1.62 -13.99
N LEU A 10 41.86 -2.58 -13.06
CA LEU A 10 42.75 -2.44 -11.89
C LEU A 10 44.22 -2.30 -12.30
N ASN A 11 44.66 -3.02 -13.32
CA ASN A 11 46.01 -2.90 -13.85
C ASN A 11 46.21 -1.54 -14.53
N ASP A 12 45.21 -1.06 -15.28
CA ASP A 12 45.24 0.25 -15.93
C ASP A 12 45.26 1.38 -14.89
N PHE A 13 44.45 1.28 -13.81
CA PHE A 13 44.51 2.18 -12.66
C PHE A 13 45.91 2.23 -12.03
N MET A 14 46.54 1.07 -11.80
CA MET A 14 47.90 1.04 -11.24
C MET A 14 48.91 1.74 -12.16
N LYS A 15 48.77 1.59 -13.48
CA LYS A 15 49.59 2.29 -14.46
C LYS A 15 49.40 3.81 -14.36
N TYR A 16 48.16 4.30 -14.42
CA TYR A 16 47.88 5.74 -14.33
C TYR A 16 48.28 6.34 -12.98
N LYS A 17 48.18 5.56 -11.91
CA LYS A 17 48.68 5.95 -10.59
C LYS A 17 50.19 6.17 -10.62
N TYR A 18 50.96 5.21 -11.15
CA TYR A 18 52.41 5.37 -11.27
C TYR A 18 52.79 6.53 -12.20
N ASP A 19 52.07 6.72 -13.30
CA ASP A 19 52.30 7.85 -14.21
C ASP A 19 52.05 9.21 -13.51
N TYR A 20 50.99 9.29 -12.69
CA TYR A 20 50.69 10.48 -11.89
C TYR A 20 51.73 10.74 -10.79
N GLU A 21 52.15 9.70 -10.05
CA GLU A 21 53.19 9.78 -9.03
C GLU A 21 54.53 10.22 -9.65
N GLN A 22 54.94 9.59 -10.75
CA GLN A 22 56.16 9.96 -11.47
C GLN A 22 56.10 11.40 -11.99
N THR A 23 54.95 11.83 -12.53
CA THR A 23 54.75 13.21 -12.98
C THR A 23 54.85 14.18 -11.81
N THR A 24 54.27 13.84 -10.67
CA THR A 24 54.30 14.67 -9.46
C THR A 24 55.73 14.83 -8.94
N ASP A 25 56.49 13.74 -8.87
CA ASP A 25 57.88 13.73 -8.42
C ASP A 25 58.81 14.48 -9.38
N THR A 26 58.69 14.25 -10.69
CA THR A 26 59.52 14.90 -11.73
C THR A 26 59.43 16.43 -11.67
N TYR A 27 58.25 16.96 -11.35
CA TYR A 27 57.98 18.40 -11.32
C TYR A 27 57.78 18.92 -9.89
N LYS A 28 58.33 18.24 -8.87
CA LYS A 28 58.17 18.64 -7.46
C LYS A 28 58.96 19.91 -7.13
N ASP A 29 60.20 19.98 -7.60
CA ASP A 29 61.15 21.07 -7.29
C ASP A 29 61.31 22.08 -8.44
N GLN A 30 60.45 22.00 -9.47
CA GLN A 30 60.48 22.90 -10.62
C GLN A 30 59.53 24.09 -10.43
N VAL A 31 59.90 25.24 -11.01
CA VAL A 31 59.02 26.42 -11.07
C VAL A 31 57.75 26.07 -11.85
N ILE A 32 56.59 26.21 -11.22
CA ILE A 32 55.30 25.86 -11.82
C ILE A 32 54.96 26.88 -12.90
N THR A 33 55.10 26.46 -14.16
CA THR A 33 54.60 27.18 -15.34
C THR A 33 53.19 26.68 -15.71
N ASP A 34 52.45 27.45 -16.50
CA ASP A 34 51.13 27.03 -17.01
C ASP A 34 51.20 25.69 -17.76
N THR A 35 52.30 25.41 -18.44
CA THR A 35 52.57 24.14 -19.12
C THR A 35 52.69 22.99 -18.12
N ILE A 36 53.48 23.15 -17.05
CA ILE A 36 53.64 22.13 -16.00
C ILE A 36 52.31 21.90 -15.26
N LYS A 37 51.55 22.96 -14.99
CA LYS A 37 50.22 22.86 -14.38
C LYS A 37 49.28 22.00 -15.23
N ARG A 38 49.18 22.27 -16.54
CA ARG A 38 48.37 21.46 -17.47
C ARG A 38 48.79 19.99 -17.53
N ILE A 39 50.09 19.70 -17.44
CA ILE A 39 50.60 18.33 -17.43
C ILE A 39 50.15 17.60 -16.16
N LYS A 40 50.30 18.21 -14.98
CA LYS A 40 49.84 17.64 -13.70
C LYS A 40 48.33 17.45 -13.67
N GLU A 41 47.56 18.43 -14.16
CA GLU A 41 46.10 18.36 -14.24
C GLU A 41 45.66 17.23 -15.17
N LYS A 42 46.27 17.09 -16.35
CA LYS A 42 45.98 15.98 -17.27
C LYS A 42 46.23 14.62 -16.62
N ALA A 43 47.39 14.43 -15.99
CA ALA A 43 47.69 13.18 -15.29
C ALA A 43 46.68 12.89 -14.16
N GLY A 44 46.20 13.94 -13.46
CA GLY A 44 45.14 13.82 -12.48
C GLY A 44 43.80 13.40 -13.08
N PHE A 45 43.42 13.93 -14.24
CA PHE A 45 42.21 13.52 -14.96
C PHE A 45 42.29 12.09 -15.49
N ASP A 46 43.45 11.68 -16.00
CA ASP A 46 43.68 10.31 -16.48
C ASP A 46 43.56 9.31 -15.31
N LEU A 47 44.18 9.62 -14.16
CA LEU A 47 44.02 8.83 -12.94
C LEU A 47 42.57 8.77 -12.47
N ASN A 48 41.88 9.91 -12.38
CA ASN A 48 40.49 9.95 -11.94
C ASN A 48 39.57 9.15 -12.88
N SER A 49 39.79 9.22 -14.19
CA SER A 49 39.03 8.42 -15.16
C SER A 49 39.23 6.92 -14.92
N SER A 50 40.47 6.48 -14.66
CA SER A 50 40.74 5.07 -14.36
C SER A 50 40.10 4.57 -13.05
N VAL A 51 39.94 5.44 -12.05
CA VAL A 51 39.20 5.11 -10.82
C VAL A 51 37.73 4.85 -11.16
N LEU A 52 37.12 5.73 -11.95
CA LEU A 52 35.74 5.57 -12.39
C LEU A 52 35.54 4.29 -13.21
N ASP A 53 36.49 3.94 -14.08
CA ASP A 53 36.43 2.71 -14.86
C ASP A 53 36.46 1.45 -13.96
N VAL A 54 37.32 1.43 -12.94
CA VAL A 54 37.34 0.37 -11.93
C VAL A 54 36.01 0.28 -11.19
N GLU A 55 35.46 1.40 -10.73
CA GLU A 55 34.17 1.45 -10.02
C GLU A 55 33.03 0.91 -10.89
N LEU A 56 32.98 1.29 -12.17
CA LEU A 56 31.97 0.79 -13.11
C LEU A 56 32.05 -0.74 -13.30
N LYS A 57 33.26 -1.31 -13.38
CA LYS A 57 33.42 -2.76 -13.50
C LYS A 57 33.14 -3.49 -12.19
N ASP A 58 33.45 -2.90 -11.05
CA ASP A 58 33.09 -3.44 -9.74
C ASP A 58 31.57 -3.48 -9.55
N ILE A 59 30.86 -2.42 -9.92
CA ILE A 59 29.39 -2.38 -9.94
C ILE A 59 28.83 -3.47 -10.87
N SER A 60 29.41 -3.63 -12.06
CA SER A 60 28.99 -4.68 -13.00
C SER A 60 29.16 -6.08 -12.41
N LEU A 61 30.25 -6.32 -11.66
CA LEU A 61 30.48 -7.59 -10.98
C LEU A 61 29.52 -7.82 -9.81
N LYS A 62 29.21 -6.77 -9.04
CA LYS A 62 28.20 -6.83 -7.97
C LYS A 62 26.83 -7.18 -8.53
N TYR A 63 26.41 -6.54 -9.63
CA TYR A 63 25.14 -6.81 -10.30
C TYR A 63 25.07 -8.15 -11.02
N ALA A 64 26.19 -8.88 -11.16
CA ALA A 64 26.16 -10.27 -11.60
C ALA A 64 25.52 -11.20 -10.55
N ASN A 65 25.42 -10.74 -9.29
CA ASN A 65 24.68 -11.44 -8.23
C ASN A 65 23.42 -10.63 -7.92
N LEU A 66 22.26 -11.23 -8.17
CA LEU A 66 20.98 -10.63 -7.81
C LEU A 66 20.66 -10.94 -6.35
N ILE A 67 20.40 -9.89 -5.56
CA ILE A 67 20.03 -9.99 -4.16
C ILE A 67 18.71 -9.25 -3.98
N SER A 68 17.78 -9.84 -3.24
CA SER A 68 16.53 -9.16 -2.91
C SER A 68 16.80 -7.93 -2.04
N PRO A 69 16.26 -6.73 -2.39
CA PRO A 69 16.38 -5.54 -1.55
C PRO A 69 15.47 -5.60 -0.31
N ILE A 70 14.58 -6.59 -0.22
CA ILE A 70 13.62 -6.77 0.88
C ILE A 70 13.70 -8.19 1.45
N GLU A 71 13.34 -8.35 2.72
CA GLU A 71 12.99 -9.68 3.25
C GLU A 71 11.68 -10.17 2.62
N GLY A 72 11.54 -11.47 2.43
CA GLY A 72 10.30 -12.04 1.93
C GLY A 72 10.40 -13.46 1.41
N LEU A 73 9.30 -13.92 0.82
CA LEU A 73 9.14 -15.20 0.15
C LEU A 73 9.31 -15.01 -1.35
N VAL A 74 10.08 -15.88 -2.00
CA VAL A 74 10.14 -15.95 -3.47
C VAL A 74 8.88 -16.66 -3.95
N VAL A 75 7.97 -15.90 -4.58
CA VAL A 75 6.66 -16.42 -5.04
C VAL A 75 6.64 -16.74 -6.53
N ARG A 76 7.57 -16.17 -7.31
CA ARG A 76 7.75 -16.49 -8.72
C ARG A 76 9.23 -16.54 -9.08
N VAL A 77 9.58 -17.51 -9.92
CA VAL A 77 10.89 -17.67 -10.55
C VAL A 77 10.63 -17.94 -12.03
N ASP A 78 10.95 -17.00 -12.90
CA ASP A 78 10.64 -17.11 -14.34
C ASP A 78 11.62 -18.05 -15.05
N SER A 79 12.90 -18.08 -14.65
CA SER A 79 13.94 -18.97 -15.19
C SER A 79 14.57 -19.82 -14.09
N PRO A 80 13.98 -20.98 -13.74
CA PRO A 80 14.47 -21.82 -12.66
C PRO A 80 15.68 -22.70 -13.05
N TYR A 81 16.07 -22.71 -14.33
CA TYR A 81 17.10 -23.60 -14.86
C TYR A 81 18.45 -22.90 -15.00
N ALA A 82 19.51 -23.57 -14.54
CA ALA A 82 20.87 -23.12 -14.73
C ALA A 82 21.28 -23.17 -16.21
N GLY A 83 22.14 -22.24 -16.63
CA GLY A 83 22.71 -22.19 -17.98
C GLY A 83 21.87 -21.45 -19.03
N VAL A 84 20.75 -20.86 -18.63
CA VAL A 84 19.96 -19.96 -19.49
C VAL A 84 20.64 -18.59 -19.54
N ASN A 85 20.69 -17.99 -20.73
CA ASN A 85 21.17 -16.62 -20.89
C ASN A 85 20.10 -15.64 -20.43
N ILE A 86 20.49 -14.70 -19.57
CA ILE A 86 19.62 -13.69 -18.98
C ILE A 86 20.07 -12.34 -19.51
N SER A 87 19.14 -11.56 -20.04
CA SER A 87 19.39 -10.19 -20.52
C SER A 87 18.66 -9.18 -19.62
N LEU A 88 19.40 -8.53 -18.73
CA LEU A 88 18.92 -7.38 -17.96
C LEU A 88 18.72 -6.17 -18.90
N PRO A 89 17.73 -5.27 -18.66
CA PRO A 89 16.90 -5.13 -17.45
C PRO A 89 15.42 -5.54 -17.62
N THR A 90 15.01 -6.11 -18.75
CA THR A 90 13.59 -6.17 -19.17
C THR A 90 12.77 -7.34 -18.63
N GLN A 91 13.38 -8.27 -17.89
CA GLN A 91 12.68 -9.44 -17.34
C GLN A 91 12.82 -9.46 -15.82
N ALA A 92 11.69 -9.30 -15.12
CA ALA A 92 11.63 -9.46 -13.67
C ALA A 92 11.71 -10.95 -13.33
N GLU A 93 12.92 -11.46 -13.15
CA GLU A 93 13.18 -12.91 -13.00
C GLU A 93 12.59 -13.51 -11.73
N PHE A 94 12.44 -12.69 -10.68
CA PHE A 94 12.01 -13.11 -9.36
C PHE A 94 10.95 -12.16 -8.84
N GLU A 95 9.91 -12.72 -8.23
CA GLU A 95 8.95 -11.95 -7.43
C GLU A 95 9.13 -12.30 -5.96
N ILE A 96 9.38 -11.28 -5.14
CA ILE A 96 9.57 -11.41 -3.70
C ILE A 96 8.44 -10.67 -2.99
N VAL A 97 7.75 -11.35 -2.09
CA VAL A 97 6.64 -10.80 -1.30
C VAL A 97 7.00 -10.83 0.18
N ASN A 98 6.87 -9.70 0.88
CA ASN A 98 6.98 -9.66 2.33
C ASN A 98 5.59 -9.93 2.97
N PRO A 99 5.39 -11.10 3.60
CA PRO A 99 4.10 -11.47 4.20
C PRO A 99 3.76 -10.66 5.45
N LYS A 100 4.74 -10.02 6.11
CA LYS A 100 4.53 -9.20 7.31
C LYS A 100 3.90 -7.84 7.02
N THR A 101 3.94 -7.40 5.76
CA THR A 101 3.45 -6.08 5.34
C THR A 101 2.16 -6.17 4.52
N VAL A 102 1.43 -7.29 4.63
CA VAL A 102 0.15 -7.49 3.95
C VAL A 102 -0.89 -6.55 4.53
N TYR A 103 -1.76 -6.05 3.65
CA TYR A 103 -2.89 -5.21 3.99
C TYR A 103 -4.05 -5.58 3.06
N PHE A 104 -5.27 -5.21 3.45
CA PHE A 104 -6.44 -5.39 2.61
C PHE A 104 -6.70 -4.13 1.77
N SER A 105 -6.93 -4.32 0.47
CA SER A 105 -7.22 -3.23 -0.47
C SER A 105 -8.69 -3.32 -0.88
N ALA A 106 -9.52 -2.44 -0.35
CA ALA A 106 -10.94 -2.36 -0.71
C ALA A 106 -11.23 -1.21 -1.68
N LEU A 107 -12.40 -1.24 -2.29
CA LEU A 107 -12.94 -0.15 -3.09
C LEU A 107 -14.23 0.34 -2.42
N ALA A 108 -14.34 1.65 -2.22
CA ALA A 108 -15.57 2.30 -1.79
C ALA A 108 -16.04 3.30 -2.85
N ASP A 109 -17.34 3.41 -3.06
CA ASP A 109 -17.89 4.38 -3.99
C ASP A 109 -17.86 5.82 -3.45
N GLN A 110 -18.18 6.79 -4.32
CA GLN A 110 -18.20 8.21 -3.98
C GLN A 110 -19.17 8.60 -2.85
N THR A 111 -20.22 7.80 -2.60
CA THR A 111 -21.20 8.03 -1.52
C THR A 111 -20.79 7.37 -0.20
N GLU A 112 -19.96 6.34 -0.28
CA GLU A 112 -19.39 5.62 0.85
C GLU A 112 -18.13 6.32 1.38
N VAL A 113 -17.21 6.70 0.49
CA VAL A 113 -15.89 7.24 0.85
C VAL A 113 -15.98 8.49 1.74
N ILE A 114 -17.03 9.31 1.57
CA ILE A 114 -17.26 10.52 2.37
C ILE A 114 -17.59 10.22 3.84
N LYS A 115 -17.98 8.98 4.15
CA LYS A 115 -18.29 8.51 5.51
C LYS A 115 -17.08 7.87 6.19
N LEU A 116 -15.99 7.67 5.45
CA LEU A 116 -14.79 6.99 5.91
C LEU A 116 -13.70 8.00 6.26
N GLN A 117 -12.87 7.65 7.24
CA GLN A 117 -11.76 8.48 7.71
C GLN A 117 -10.54 7.60 7.96
N GLU A 118 -9.34 8.18 7.85
CA GLU A 118 -8.13 7.49 8.30
C GLU A 118 -8.23 7.19 9.80
N ASP A 119 -7.61 6.08 10.21
CA ASP A 119 -7.68 5.49 11.56
C ASP A 119 -9.07 5.00 12.01
N MET A 120 -10.09 5.05 11.14
CA MET A 120 -11.40 4.49 11.42
C MET A 120 -11.31 2.97 11.63
N LEU A 121 -11.83 2.50 12.77
CA LEU A 121 -11.87 1.09 13.13
C LEU A 121 -12.94 0.35 12.32
N GLY A 122 -12.60 -0.85 11.87
CA GLY A 122 -13.51 -1.73 11.12
C GLY A 122 -13.19 -3.20 11.32
N GLU A 123 -14.00 -4.02 10.67
CA GLU A 123 -13.84 -5.48 10.65
C GLU A 123 -13.72 -5.96 9.19
N LEU A 124 -12.69 -6.77 8.93
CA LEU A 124 -12.44 -7.46 7.68
C LEU A 124 -12.95 -8.89 7.78
N SER A 125 -13.91 -9.23 6.93
CA SER A 125 -14.38 -10.61 6.75
C SER A 125 -13.84 -11.15 5.43
N LEU A 126 -12.92 -12.11 5.50
CA LEU A 126 -12.40 -12.77 4.30
C LEU A 126 -13.33 -13.93 3.91
N ASP A 127 -13.59 -14.10 2.62
CA ASP A 127 -14.45 -15.19 2.10
C ASP A 127 -13.90 -16.57 2.48
N SER A 128 -12.57 -16.67 2.60
CA SER A 128 -11.89 -17.89 3.02
C SER A 128 -11.98 -18.16 4.54
N TYR A 129 -12.38 -17.17 5.34
CA TYR A 129 -12.46 -17.24 6.81
C TYR A 129 -13.67 -16.47 7.37
N PRO A 130 -14.91 -16.83 6.98
CA PRO A 130 -16.11 -16.04 7.29
C PRO A 130 -16.41 -15.97 8.79
N ASP A 131 -16.05 -17.00 9.56
CA ASP A 131 -16.31 -17.05 11.01
C ASP A 131 -15.24 -16.34 11.86
N ASN A 132 -14.23 -15.73 11.23
CA ASN A 132 -13.09 -15.13 11.93
C ASN A 132 -12.81 -13.71 11.40
N PRO A 133 -13.69 -12.73 11.70
CA PRO A 133 -13.47 -11.35 11.29
C PRO A 133 -12.21 -10.79 11.96
N LEU A 134 -11.43 -10.06 11.17
CA LEU A 134 -10.19 -9.42 11.60
C LEU A 134 -10.46 -7.95 11.90
N LYS A 135 -10.15 -7.53 13.13
CA LYS A 135 -10.25 -6.12 13.50
C LYS A 135 -9.06 -5.35 12.94
N GLY A 136 -9.26 -4.07 12.69
CA GLY A 136 -8.21 -3.22 12.14
C GLY A 136 -8.68 -1.80 11.91
N SER A 137 -7.89 -1.04 11.15
CA SER A 137 -8.20 0.34 10.82
C SER A 137 -7.82 0.73 9.39
N ILE A 138 -8.46 1.78 8.90
CA ILE A 138 -8.10 2.41 7.63
C ILE A 138 -6.76 3.13 7.80
N LYS A 139 -5.74 2.69 7.06
CA LYS A 139 -4.45 3.38 7.05
C LYS A 139 -4.42 4.55 6.07
N ASN A 140 -5.09 4.40 4.93
CA ASN A 140 -5.10 5.42 3.90
C ASN A 140 -6.31 5.28 2.97
N ILE A 141 -6.82 6.42 2.55
CA ILE A 141 -7.86 6.54 1.53
C ILE A 141 -7.26 7.28 0.34
N ALA A 142 -7.37 6.71 -0.85
CA ALA A 142 -6.84 7.33 -2.06
C ALA A 142 -7.56 8.65 -2.36
N PHE A 143 -6.81 9.71 -2.68
CA PHE A 143 -7.39 11.02 -3.01
C PHE A 143 -8.07 11.05 -4.38
N THR A 144 -7.58 10.23 -5.33
CA THR A 144 -8.10 10.13 -6.68
C THR A 144 -8.85 8.81 -6.88
N PRO A 145 -9.92 8.79 -7.70
CA PRO A 145 -10.63 7.56 -8.01
C PRO A 145 -9.75 6.58 -8.80
N LYS A 146 -10.05 5.29 -8.69
CA LYS A 146 -9.38 4.23 -9.45
C LYS A 146 -9.78 4.32 -10.93
N THR A 147 -8.80 4.27 -11.82
CA THR A 147 -9.03 4.24 -13.27
C THR A 147 -9.47 2.85 -13.73
N GLY A 148 -10.29 2.79 -14.79
CA GLY A 148 -10.73 1.53 -15.40
C GLY A 148 -11.97 0.89 -14.76
N GLU A 149 -12.59 1.57 -13.79
CA GLU A 149 -13.84 1.14 -13.16
C GLU A 149 -15.04 1.82 -13.82
N SER A 150 -16.19 1.15 -13.86
CA SER A 150 -17.42 1.70 -14.47
C SER A 150 -18.03 2.87 -13.68
N GLY A 151 -17.58 3.10 -12.44
CA GLY A 151 -18.07 4.14 -11.54
C GLY A 151 -16.94 4.82 -10.78
N THR A 152 -17.28 5.91 -10.08
CA THR A 152 -16.33 6.64 -9.23
C THR A 152 -16.10 5.89 -7.92
N VAL A 153 -15.02 5.12 -7.86
CA VAL A 153 -14.60 4.37 -6.67
C VAL A 153 -13.20 4.75 -6.22
N TYR A 154 -12.97 4.71 -4.91
CA TYR A 154 -11.73 5.11 -4.25
C TYR A 154 -11.12 3.89 -3.56
N LYS A 155 -9.80 3.76 -3.67
CA LYS A 155 -9.07 2.66 -3.05
C LYS A 155 -8.83 2.96 -1.56
N ILE A 156 -9.12 1.97 -0.72
CA ILE A 156 -8.88 2.03 0.72
C ILE A 156 -7.81 1.00 1.07
N LYS A 157 -6.83 1.44 1.86
CA LYS A 157 -5.82 0.58 2.47
C LYS A 157 -6.21 0.31 3.92
N PHE A 158 -6.59 -0.91 4.23
CA PHE A 158 -6.96 -1.36 5.58
C PHE A 158 -5.87 -2.26 6.17
N ILE A 159 -5.42 -1.94 7.38
CA ILE A 159 -4.46 -2.75 8.14
C ILE A 159 -5.24 -3.46 9.24
N PHE A 160 -4.99 -4.76 9.41
CA PHE A 160 -5.67 -5.59 10.40
C PHE A 160 -4.70 -6.07 11.48
N ASP A 161 -5.24 -6.27 12.68
CA ASP A 161 -4.55 -6.61 13.91
C ASP A 161 -4.27 -8.11 13.99
N ASP A 162 -3.57 -8.65 12.99
CA ASP A 162 -3.07 -10.01 13.02
C ASP A 162 -1.73 -10.11 12.28
N ASN A 163 -0.76 -10.73 12.94
CA ASN A 163 0.53 -10.97 12.32
C ASN A 163 0.39 -12.17 11.38
N ASN A 164 0.66 -11.96 10.09
CA ASN A 164 0.62 -13.02 9.09
C ASN A 164 1.85 -13.95 9.14
N ASP A 165 2.35 -14.26 10.34
CA ASP A 165 3.62 -14.97 10.57
C ASP A 165 3.56 -16.43 10.10
N ILE A 166 2.38 -17.04 10.09
CA ILE A 166 2.15 -18.40 9.57
C ILE A 166 1.65 -18.42 8.12
N TYR A 167 1.70 -17.29 7.41
CA TYR A 167 1.27 -17.15 6.01
C TYR A 167 -0.19 -17.58 5.76
N LYS A 168 -1.05 -17.36 6.75
CA LYS A 168 -2.50 -17.68 6.73
C LYS A 168 -3.24 -16.85 5.68
N TYR A 169 -2.89 -15.57 5.56
CA TYR A 169 -3.48 -14.62 4.62
C TYR A 169 -2.60 -14.53 3.38
N LYS A 170 -3.15 -14.96 2.24
CA LYS A 170 -2.43 -15.00 0.96
C LYS A 170 -2.86 -13.83 0.06
N LEU A 171 -1.95 -13.40 -0.81
CA LEU A 171 -2.29 -12.39 -1.81
C LEU A 171 -3.41 -12.90 -2.73
N GLY A 172 -4.34 -12.01 -3.08
CA GLY A 172 -5.48 -12.32 -3.94
C GLY A 172 -6.72 -12.85 -3.22
N MET A 173 -6.69 -13.03 -1.89
CA MET A 173 -7.90 -13.31 -1.12
C MET A 173 -8.90 -12.15 -1.22
N THR A 174 -10.18 -12.50 -1.28
CA THR A 174 -11.32 -11.58 -1.34
C THR A 174 -12.09 -11.55 -0.02
N GLY A 175 -12.89 -10.51 0.16
CA GLY A 175 -13.69 -10.29 1.36
C GLY A 175 -14.26 -8.89 1.42
N ASP A 176 -14.90 -8.58 2.54
CA ASP A 176 -15.63 -7.34 2.77
C ASP A 176 -15.09 -6.61 4.00
N LEU A 177 -15.13 -5.27 3.95
CA LEU A 177 -14.86 -4.41 5.09
C LEU A 177 -16.18 -3.85 5.63
N SER A 178 -16.38 -3.98 6.93
CA SER A 178 -17.52 -3.40 7.65
C SER A 178 -17.05 -2.32 8.62
N PHE A 179 -17.71 -1.17 8.57
CA PHE A 179 -17.41 -0.01 9.42
C PHE A 179 -18.66 0.47 10.14
N VAL A 180 -18.53 0.82 11.41
CA VAL A 180 -19.60 1.49 12.16
C VAL A 180 -19.45 2.99 11.94
N THR A 181 -20.29 3.57 11.09
CA THR A 181 -20.23 5.01 10.76
C THR A 181 -20.91 5.88 11.82
N ASN A 182 -22.03 5.42 12.36
CA ASN A 182 -22.77 6.08 13.42
C ASN A 182 -23.28 5.04 14.42
N LYS A 183 -23.26 5.38 15.70
CA LYS A 183 -23.86 4.59 16.77
C LYS A 183 -24.61 5.51 17.72
N LYS A 184 -25.82 5.11 18.11
CA LYS A 184 -26.61 5.80 19.12
C LYS A 184 -27.14 4.78 20.12
N GLU A 185 -26.97 5.09 21.40
CA GLU A 185 -27.38 4.23 22.51
C GLU A 185 -28.56 4.86 23.24
N ASN A 186 -29.34 4.03 23.95
CA ASN A 186 -30.51 4.45 24.74
C ASN A 186 -31.55 5.24 23.92
N VAL A 187 -31.93 4.69 22.76
CA VAL A 187 -32.93 5.28 21.86
C VAL A 187 -34.14 4.36 21.72
N LEU A 188 -35.32 4.95 21.53
CA LEU A 188 -36.51 4.22 21.10
C LEU A 188 -36.36 3.90 19.60
N TYR A 189 -36.54 2.65 19.22
CA TYR A 189 -36.42 2.23 17.82
C TYR A 189 -37.52 1.25 17.43
N LEU A 190 -37.82 1.20 16.13
CA LEU A 190 -38.79 0.26 15.56
C LEU A 190 -38.24 -0.39 14.30
N PRO A 191 -38.69 -1.61 13.94
CA PRO A 191 -38.46 -2.15 12.61
C PRO A 191 -39.10 -1.27 11.53
N ILE A 192 -38.37 -0.99 10.44
CA ILE A 192 -38.81 -0.08 9.37
C ILE A 192 -40.16 -0.52 8.77
N LYS A 193 -40.43 -1.83 8.73
CA LYS A 193 -41.69 -2.39 8.19
C LYS A 193 -42.97 -1.86 8.85
N PHE A 194 -42.89 -1.33 10.08
CA PHE A 194 -44.06 -0.76 10.78
C PHE A 194 -44.29 0.72 10.47
N ILE A 195 -43.31 1.39 9.86
CA ILE A 195 -43.43 2.79 9.48
C ILE A 195 -44.14 2.90 8.14
N LYS A 196 -45.16 3.75 8.11
CA LYS A 196 -45.92 4.08 6.91
C LYS A 196 -45.69 5.54 6.55
N ASN A 197 -45.63 5.81 5.25
CA ASN A 197 -45.45 7.16 4.73
C ASN A 197 -46.80 7.70 4.24
N GLU A 198 -47.16 8.91 4.66
CA GLU A 198 -48.32 9.65 4.16
C GLU A 198 -47.88 11.06 3.77
N LYS A 199 -47.73 11.29 2.45
CA LYS A 199 -47.10 12.50 1.90
C LYS A 199 -45.70 12.67 2.51
N ASP A 200 -45.43 13.81 3.15
CA ASP A 200 -44.14 14.14 3.76
C ASP A 200 -44.05 13.74 5.25
N LYS A 201 -45.02 12.96 5.77
CA LYS A 201 -45.06 12.54 7.18
C LYS A 201 -44.94 11.04 7.33
N LYS A 202 -44.14 10.61 8.31
CA LYS A 202 -44.05 9.22 8.77
C LYS A 202 -45.06 8.99 9.89
N TYR A 203 -45.72 7.84 9.89
CA TYR A 203 -46.66 7.43 10.94
C TYR A 203 -46.57 5.94 11.23
N VAL A 204 -47.08 5.53 12.40
CA VAL A 204 -47.27 4.13 12.80
C VAL A 204 -48.71 3.92 13.28
N ASN A 205 -49.18 2.68 13.29
CA ASN A 205 -50.46 2.32 13.90
C ASN A 205 -50.21 1.80 15.32
N LEU A 206 -50.68 2.55 16.31
CA LEU A 206 -50.65 2.17 17.71
C LEU A 206 -51.91 1.36 18.05
N TRP A 207 -51.74 0.26 18.79
CA TRP A 207 -52.86 -0.50 19.32
C TRP A 207 -53.27 0.04 20.68
N LYS A 208 -54.41 0.75 20.75
CA LYS A 208 -54.91 1.40 21.96
C LYS A 208 -56.43 1.30 22.02
N ASN A 209 -57.00 1.09 23.21
CA ASN A 209 -58.45 1.00 23.40
C ASN A 209 -59.19 -0.02 22.49
N LYS A 210 -58.53 -1.13 22.13
CA LYS A 210 -59.02 -2.15 21.17
C LYS A 210 -59.20 -1.66 19.73
N GLU A 211 -58.60 -0.53 19.38
CA GLU A 211 -58.62 0.03 18.03
C GLU A 211 -57.20 0.41 17.57
N LYS A 212 -57.05 0.62 16.26
CA LYS A 212 -55.81 1.13 15.66
C LYS A 212 -55.86 2.65 15.62
N GLU A 213 -54.94 3.29 16.31
CA GLU A 213 -54.79 4.75 16.30
C GLU A 213 -53.57 5.13 15.45
N LYS A 214 -53.76 6.02 14.47
CA LYS A 214 -52.67 6.56 13.64
C LYS A 214 -51.90 7.62 14.43
N ILE A 215 -50.61 7.40 14.65
CA ILE A 215 -49.72 8.33 15.34
C ILE A 215 -48.61 8.78 14.38
N TYR A 216 -48.49 10.09 14.16
CA TYR A 216 -47.35 10.65 13.42
C TYR A 216 -46.09 10.64 14.28
N ILE A 217 -44.96 10.33 13.66
CA ILE A 217 -43.67 10.18 14.33
C ILE A 217 -42.60 11.03 13.65
N GLU A 218 -41.61 11.45 14.44
CA GLU A 218 -40.34 11.97 13.94
C GLU A 218 -39.28 10.88 14.09
N THR A 219 -38.44 10.72 13.07
CA THR A 219 -37.43 9.65 13.02
C THR A 219 -36.02 10.22 13.01
N GLY A 220 -35.07 9.48 13.59
CA GLY A 220 -33.66 9.83 13.67
C GLY A 220 -32.80 8.92 12.79
N LEU A 221 -31.75 8.36 13.39
CA LEU A 221 -30.82 7.45 12.71
C LEU A 221 -31.56 6.22 12.16
N GLU A 222 -31.26 5.88 10.91
CA GLU A 222 -31.85 4.74 10.20
C GLU A 222 -30.74 3.75 9.82
N THR A 223 -31.04 2.47 10.00
CA THR A 223 -30.24 1.31 9.57
C THR A 223 -31.08 0.49 8.60
N ASP A 224 -30.55 -0.56 7.97
CA ASP A 224 -31.32 -1.36 7.00
C ASP A 224 -32.60 -2.01 7.56
N ASN A 225 -32.64 -2.26 8.88
CA ASN A 225 -33.77 -2.94 9.52
C ASN A 225 -34.49 -2.08 10.57
N LEU A 226 -33.79 -1.16 11.22
CA LEU A 226 -34.26 -0.42 12.37
C LEU A 226 -34.16 1.08 12.14
N ILE A 227 -35.08 1.82 12.73
CA ILE A 227 -35.10 3.27 12.69
C ILE A 227 -35.39 3.83 14.07
N GLU A 228 -34.61 4.85 14.44
CA GLU A 228 -34.79 5.60 15.66
C GLU A 228 -36.07 6.44 15.60
N ILE A 229 -36.82 6.47 16.70
CA ILE A 229 -37.97 7.33 16.93
C ILE A 229 -37.58 8.43 17.92
N THR A 230 -37.64 9.68 17.46
CA THR A 230 -37.28 10.85 18.29
C THR A 230 -38.50 11.49 18.94
N LYS A 231 -39.68 11.40 18.31
CA LYS A 231 -40.96 11.89 18.87
C LYS A 231 -42.15 11.07 18.39
N GLY A 232 -43.22 11.13 19.17
CA GLY A 232 -44.54 10.58 18.83
C GLY A 232 -44.88 9.28 19.55
N LEU A 233 -43.88 8.57 20.08
CA LEU A 233 -44.06 7.31 20.81
C LEU A 233 -43.35 7.34 22.15
N SER A 234 -43.79 6.47 23.05
CA SER A 234 -43.19 6.23 24.36
C SER A 234 -42.78 4.76 24.50
N GLU A 235 -41.92 4.49 25.47
CA GLU A 235 -41.60 3.11 25.84
C GLU A 235 -42.89 2.35 26.24
N ASN A 236 -43.00 1.10 25.80
CA ASN A 236 -44.15 0.18 25.98
C ASN A 236 -45.37 0.41 25.07
N ASP A 237 -45.30 1.32 24.10
CA ASP A 237 -46.31 1.45 23.06
C ASP A 237 -46.37 0.18 22.18
N THR A 238 -47.59 -0.35 21.96
CA THR A 238 -47.79 -1.57 21.14
C THR A 238 -48.07 -1.19 19.69
N ILE A 239 -47.12 -1.45 18.81
CA ILE A 239 -47.24 -1.16 17.38
C ILE A 239 -47.82 -2.36 16.63
N VAL A 240 -48.74 -2.08 15.71
CA VAL A 240 -49.36 -3.08 14.83
C VAL A 240 -49.24 -2.64 13.37
N ASP A 241 -49.25 -3.59 12.45
CA ASP A 241 -49.33 -3.30 11.02
C ASP A 241 -50.75 -2.93 10.60
#